data_AF-A0A8J3SGD4-F1
#
_entry.id   AF-A0A8J3SGD4-F1
#
_cell.length_a   1.000
_cell.length_b   1.000
_cell.length_c   1.000
_cell.angle_alpha   90.00
_cell.angle_beta   90.00
_cell.angle_gamma   90.00
#
_symmetry.space_group_name_H-M   'P 1'
#
loop_
_entity.id
_entity.type
_entity.pdbx_description
1 polymer ?
#
loop_
_entity_poly.entity_id
_entity_poly.type
_entity_poly.pdbx_seq_one_letter_code
_entity_poly.pdbx_strand_id
1 'polypeptide(L)'
;MTTSTYETDRPAEALAQPQINVPLLRRVLAQIEAHPQTWYQQTWRCESGMCAAGWAVELADGEWAFSLRHFAADAVIATPEEISAGLSYDLEGKTVVDAWLRAERLLGISRIQAAELFEARNSLDDLRHIVGRLIAEVSR
;
A
#
# COMPACT_ATOMS: atom_id res chain seq x y z
N MET A 1 40.27 7.07 9.36
CA MET A 1 39.06 6.68 10.11
C MET A 1 38.05 7.79 9.94
N THR A 2 37.19 7.67 8.93
CA THR A 2 36.15 8.65 8.60
C THR A 2 34.91 8.33 9.44
N THR A 3 34.60 9.20 10.39
CA THR A 3 33.40 9.13 11.21
C THR A 3 32.16 9.35 10.35
N SER A 4 31.35 8.31 10.26
CA SER A 4 30.03 8.28 9.63
C SER A 4 29.03 9.06 10.50
N THR A 5 28.67 10.27 10.09
CA THR A 5 27.56 11.03 10.66
C THR A 5 26.26 10.57 10.01
N TYR A 6 25.65 9.51 10.54
CA TYR A 6 24.22 9.24 10.29
C TYR A 6 23.41 10.23 11.13
N GLU A 7 23.36 11.46 10.64
CA GLU A 7 22.58 12.55 11.20
C GLU A 7 21.29 12.65 10.38
N THR A 8 20.25 11.97 10.84
CA THR A 8 18.87 12.28 10.43
C THR A 8 17.94 12.09 11.62
N ASP A 9 18.17 12.88 12.68
CA ASP A 9 17.11 13.36 13.57
C ASP A 9 16.29 14.43 12.82
N ARG A 10 15.69 14.04 11.69
CA ARG A 10 14.65 14.88 11.08
C ARG A 10 13.39 14.55 11.89
N PRO A 11 12.83 15.48 12.70
CA PRO A 11 11.58 15.22 13.38
C PRO A 11 10.58 14.82 12.31
N ALA A 12 10.03 13.61 12.43
CA ALA A 12 8.90 13.19 11.61
C ALA A 12 7.79 14.20 11.90
N GLU A 13 7.69 15.22 11.06
CA GLU A 13 6.54 16.10 10.98
C GLU A 13 5.38 15.14 10.82
N ALA A 14 4.63 14.97 11.90
CA ALA A 14 3.60 13.95 12.00
C ALA A 14 2.57 14.31 10.94
N LEU A 15 2.69 13.70 9.76
CA LEU A 15 1.67 13.74 8.73
C LEU A 15 0.38 13.39 9.48
N ALA A 16 -0.57 14.34 9.49
CA ALA A 16 -1.84 14.18 10.18
C ALA A 16 -2.36 12.77 9.87
N GLN A 17 -2.73 12.01 10.91
CA GLN A 17 -3.14 10.63 10.70
C GLN A 17 -4.26 10.64 9.67
N PRO A 18 -4.05 10.01 8.50
CA PRO A 18 -5.01 10.12 7.42
C PRO A 18 -6.31 9.49 7.92
N GLN A 19 -7.42 10.21 7.75
CA GLN A 19 -8.73 9.67 8.02
C GLN A 19 -8.95 8.45 7.11
N ILE A 20 -9.40 7.33 7.69
CA ILE A 20 -9.65 6.10 6.94
C ILE A 20 -10.55 6.39 5.73
N ASN A 21 -10.05 6.06 4.55
CA ASN A 21 -10.73 6.24 3.28
C ASN A 21 -11.74 5.11 3.06
N VAL A 22 -12.87 5.21 3.76
CA VAL A 22 -13.97 4.23 3.69
C VAL A 22 -14.45 3.96 2.26
N PRO A 23 -14.62 4.97 1.38
CA PRO A 23 -14.99 4.71 -0.02
C PRO A 23 -13.99 3.81 -0.75
N LEU A 24 -12.68 4.05 -0.62
CA LEU A 24 -11.66 3.24 -1.28
C LEU A 24 -11.59 1.83 -0.68
N LEU A 25 -11.65 1.68 0.64
CA LEU A 25 -11.70 0.36 1.30
C LEU A 25 -12.87 -0.50 0.78
N ARG A 26 -14.05 0.10 0.63
CA ARG A 26 -15.23 -0.61 0.08
C ARG A 26 -15.03 -1.01 -1.37
N ARG A 27 -14.43 -0.13 -2.20
CA ARG A 27 -14.13 -0.43 -3.60
C ARG A 27 -13.12 -1.57 -3.73
N VAL A 28 -12.09 -1.59 -2.89
CA VAL A 28 -11.09 -2.68 -2.85
C VAL A 28 -11.76 -4.01 -2.53
N LEU A 29 -12.57 -4.07 -1.45
CA LEU A 29 -13.27 -5.30 -1.08
C LEU A 29 -14.23 -5.74 -2.20
N ALA A 30 -15.03 -4.82 -2.73
CA ALA A 30 -15.98 -5.12 -3.80
C ALA A 30 -15.28 -5.65 -5.07
N GLN A 31 -14.12 -5.11 -5.43
CA GLN A 31 -13.33 -5.57 -6.57
C GLN A 31 -12.83 -7.01 -6.36
N ILE A 32 -12.32 -7.30 -5.17
CA ILE A 32 -11.86 -8.64 -4.78
C ILE A 32 -13.04 -9.63 -4.78
N GLU A 33 -14.20 -9.23 -4.25
CA GLU A 33 -15.41 -10.07 -4.22
C GLU A 33 -15.98 -10.35 -5.61
N ALA A 34 -15.95 -9.37 -6.51
CA ALA A 34 -16.44 -9.50 -7.87
C ALA A 34 -15.49 -10.33 -8.76
N HIS A 35 -14.20 -10.33 -8.44
CA HIS A 35 -13.16 -10.98 -9.24
C HIS A 35 -12.17 -11.79 -8.38
N PRO A 36 -12.63 -12.79 -7.61
CA PRO A 36 -11.77 -13.53 -6.68
C PRO A 36 -10.63 -14.27 -7.37
N GLN A 37 -10.76 -14.61 -8.66
CA GLN A 37 -9.70 -15.19 -9.48
C GLN A 37 -8.57 -14.22 -9.84
N THR A 38 -8.74 -12.92 -9.60
CA THR A 38 -7.69 -11.90 -9.79
C THR A 38 -7.06 -11.48 -8.47
N TRP A 39 -7.64 -11.98 -7.37
CA TRP A 39 -7.15 -11.83 -6.02
C TRP A 39 -6.50 -13.13 -5.61
N TYR A 40 -5.18 -13.10 -5.56
CA TYR A 40 -4.41 -14.08 -4.84
C TYR A 40 -3.79 -13.28 -3.69
N GLN A 41 -3.65 -13.84 -2.50
CA GLN A 41 -3.10 -13.11 -1.34
C GLN A 41 -1.77 -13.74 -0.87
N GLN A 42 -1.57 -15.05 -1.11
CA GLN A 42 -0.49 -15.85 -0.52
C GLN A 42 0.87 -15.75 -1.20
N THR A 43 0.94 -15.24 -2.41
CA THR A 43 2.17 -15.23 -3.20
C THR A 43 2.65 -13.76 -3.31
N TRP A 44 3.90 -13.44 -3.61
CA TRP A 44 4.34 -12.03 -3.69
C TRP A 44 4.05 -11.51 -5.11
N ARG A 45 3.28 -10.42 -5.30
CA ARG A 45 2.38 -10.24 -6.48
C ARG A 45 1.39 -11.40 -6.68
N CYS A 46 1.16 -12.14 -5.62
CA CYS A 46 0.39 -13.35 -5.55
C CYS A 46 0.57 -14.35 -6.71
N GLU A 47 1.73 -14.30 -7.38
CA GLU A 47 2.15 -15.09 -8.54
C GLU A 47 1.12 -15.18 -9.70
N SER A 48 -0.04 -14.52 -9.57
CA SER A 48 -1.17 -14.57 -10.51
C SER A 48 -2.18 -13.43 -10.35
N GLY A 49 -2.02 -12.45 -9.43
CA GLY A 49 -2.99 -11.35 -9.28
C GLY A 49 -2.73 -10.34 -8.15
N MET A 50 -3.53 -9.28 -8.08
CA MET A 50 -3.35 -8.15 -7.16
C MET A 50 -3.89 -8.47 -5.76
N CYS A 51 -3.07 -8.29 -4.71
CA CYS A 51 -3.51 -8.32 -3.31
C CYS A 51 -4.32 -7.05 -2.96
N ALA A 52 -4.86 -6.97 -1.74
CA ALA A 52 -5.62 -5.78 -1.30
C ALA A 52 -4.84 -4.45 -1.44
N ALA A 53 -3.53 -4.45 -1.18
CA ALA A 53 -2.69 -3.27 -1.40
C ALA A 53 -2.57 -2.90 -2.89
N GLY A 54 -2.38 -3.90 -3.76
CA GLY A 54 -2.32 -3.69 -5.21
C GLY A 54 -3.63 -3.12 -5.75
N TRP A 55 -4.77 -3.66 -5.33
CA TRP A 55 -6.08 -3.12 -5.71
C TRP A 55 -6.32 -1.72 -5.18
N ALA A 56 -5.86 -1.39 -3.97
CA ALA A 56 -5.97 -0.03 -3.44
C ALA A 56 -5.23 0.99 -4.32
N VAL A 57 -4.04 0.62 -4.80
CA VAL A 57 -3.23 1.46 -5.69
C VAL A 57 -3.85 1.55 -7.09
N GLU A 58 -4.27 0.43 -7.67
CA GLU A 58 -4.91 0.38 -8.99
C GLU A 58 -6.19 1.22 -9.03
N LEU A 59 -7.09 1.04 -8.04
CA LEU A 59 -8.36 1.74 -7.97
C LEU A 59 -8.24 3.24 -7.65
N ALA A 60 -7.03 3.68 -7.29
CA ALA A 60 -6.64 5.07 -7.07
C ALA A 60 -5.74 5.60 -8.21
N ASP A 61 -5.76 4.94 -9.37
CA ASP A 61 -5.04 5.35 -10.59
C ASP A 61 -3.51 5.45 -10.41
N GLY A 62 -2.94 4.57 -9.57
CA GLY A 62 -1.49 4.49 -9.38
C GLY A 62 -0.77 3.91 -10.60
N GLU A 63 0.30 4.58 -11.05
CA GLU A 63 1.12 4.11 -12.17
C GLU A 63 2.18 3.10 -11.69
N TRP A 64 2.13 1.87 -12.18
CA TRP A 64 3.09 0.83 -11.80
C TRP A 64 4.44 1.00 -12.50
N ALA A 65 5.52 0.93 -11.74
CA ALA A 65 6.86 0.96 -12.30
C ALA A 65 7.22 -0.43 -12.85
N PHE A 66 7.05 -0.65 -14.16
CA PHE A 66 7.50 -1.90 -14.77
C PHE A 66 9.04 -1.91 -14.87
N SER A 67 9.68 -2.96 -14.31
CA SER A 67 11.10 -3.27 -14.48
C SER A 67 11.27 -4.60 -15.19
N LEU A 68 12.15 -4.65 -16.18
CA LEU A 68 12.51 -5.88 -16.90
C LEU A 68 13.39 -6.82 -16.06
N ARG A 69 14.04 -6.30 -15.00
CA ARG A 69 14.93 -7.08 -14.12
C ARG A 69 14.21 -7.62 -12.89
N HIS A 70 13.13 -6.97 -12.47
CA HIS A 70 12.37 -7.32 -11.28
C HIS A 70 10.96 -7.73 -11.72
N PHE A 71 10.76 -9.03 -11.92
CA PHE A 71 9.43 -9.60 -12.19
C PHE A 71 8.41 -9.28 -11.08
N ALA A 72 8.91 -8.93 -9.88
CA ALA A 72 8.14 -8.42 -8.77
C ALA A 72 8.41 -6.92 -8.58
N ALA A 73 7.89 -6.06 -9.46
CA ALA A 73 7.83 -4.64 -9.12
C ALA A 73 6.59 -4.41 -8.25
N ASP A 74 6.79 -4.45 -6.94
CA ASP A 74 5.89 -3.92 -5.91
C ASP A 74 6.03 -2.40 -5.75
N ALA A 75 6.59 -1.74 -6.77
CA ALA A 75 6.84 -0.31 -6.80
C ALA A 75 5.91 0.41 -7.79
N VAL A 76 5.47 1.61 -7.41
CA VAL A 76 4.69 2.52 -8.24
C VAL A 76 5.40 3.86 -8.39
N ILE A 77 5.17 4.56 -9.49
CA ILE A 77 5.75 5.89 -9.74
C ILE A 77 5.35 6.81 -8.59
N ALA A 78 6.36 7.41 -7.96
CA ALA A 78 6.17 8.30 -6.81
C ALA A 78 5.45 9.58 -7.24
N THR A 79 4.54 10.05 -6.39
CA THR A 79 3.91 11.37 -6.53
C THR A 79 4.88 12.48 -6.09
N PRO A 80 4.71 13.74 -6.55
CA PRO A 80 5.51 14.86 -6.04
C PRO A 80 5.46 14.99 -4.52
N GLU A 81 4.30 14.74 -3.90
CA GLU A 81 4.17 14.76 -2.44
C GLU A 81 5.06 13.71 -1.77
N GLU A 82 5.14 12.50 -2.32
CA GLU A 82 5.99 11.43 -1.78
C GLU A 82 7.49 11.69 -1.92
N ILE A 83 7.86 12.29 -3.06
CA ILE A 83 9.24 12.72 -3.29
C ILE A 83 9.61 13.78 -2.26
N SER A 84 8.74 14.79 -2.06
CA SER A 84 8.98 15.85 -1.09
C SER A 84 9.05 15.33 0.36
N ALA A 85 8.26 14.31 0.68
CA ALA A 85 8.24 13.65 1.98
C ALA A 85 9.41 12.67 2.20
N GLY A 86 10.26 12.44 1.18
CA GLY A 86 11.38 11.50 1.27
C GLY A 86 10.96 10.04 1.37
N LEU A 87 9.77 9.69 0.86
CA LEU A 87 9.24 8.32 0.87
C LEU A 87 9.65 7.52 -0.38
N SER A 88 10.22 8.19 -1.37
CA SER A 88 10.58 7.58 -2.66
C SER A 88 12.03 7.12 -2.72
N TYR A 89 12.33 6.19 -3.62
CA TYR A 89 13.69 5.75 -3.98
C TYR A 89 13.86 5.67 -5.50
N ASP A 90 15.12 5.60 -5.97
CA ASP A 90 15.42 5.37 -7.39
C ASP A 90 15.35 3.87 -7.71
N LEU A 91 14.62 3.53 -8.76
CA LEU A 91 14.54 2.20 -9.35
C LEU A 91 14.75 2.31 -10.85
N GLU A 92 15.96 1.99 -11.31
CA GLU A 92 16.35 2.02 -12.73
C GLU A 92 16.13 3.39 -13.39
N GLY A 93 16.46 4.47 -12.67
CA GLY A 93 16.30 5.85 -13.16
C GLY A 93 14.86 6.39 -13.08
N LYS A 94 13.95 5.65 -12.45
CA LYS A 94 12.59 6.12 -12.10
C LYS A 94 12.51 6.36 -10.61
N THR A 95 11.86 7.45 -10.22
CA THR A 95 11.54 7.71 -8.81
C THR A 95 10.24 7.00 -8.44
N VAL A 96 10.32 6.04 -7.51
CA VAL A 96 9.22 5.13 -7.16
C VAL A 96 8.98 5.08 -5.65
N VAL A 97 7.86 4.49 -5.25
CA VAL A 97 7.51 4.20 -3.85
C VAL A 97 6.94 2.77 -3.78
N ASP A 98 7.09 2.12 -2.63
CA ASP A 98 6.48 0.81 -2.41
C ASP A 98 4.95 0.91 -2.45
N ALA A 99 4.32 0.02 -3.21
CA ALA A 99 2.87 -0.06 -3.36
C ALA A 99 2.17 -0.29 -2.02
N TRP A 100 2.78 -1.04 -1.11
CA TRP A 100 2.31 -1.18 0.27
C TRP A 100 2.19 0.17 0.98
N LEU A 101 3.28 0.96 0.93
CA LEU A 101 3.34 2.26 1.60
C LEU A 101 2.36 3.24 0.96
N ARG A 102 2.23 3.22 -0.37
CA ARG A 102 1.20 3.99 -1.08
C ARG A 102 -0.20 3.57 -0.64
N ALA A 103 -0.50 2.27 -0.59
CA ALA A 103 -1.81 1.76 -0.20
C ALA A 103 -2.19 2.13 1.23
N GLU A 104 -1.26 2.05 2.19
CA GLU A 104 -1.45 2.49 3.58
C GLU A 104 -1.97 3.94 3.62
N ARG A 105 -1.29 4.84 2.88
CA ARG A 105 -1.64 6.26 2.80
C ARG A 105 -2.96 6.51 2.07
N LEU A 106 -3.19 5.84 0.95
CA LEU A 106 -4.42 5.96 0.16
C LEU A 106 -5.66 5.51 0.94
N LEU A 107 -5.53 4.42 1.70
CA LEU A 107 -6.60 3.87 2.53
C LEU A 107 -6.77 4.63 3.86
N GLY A 108 -5.80 5.47 4.21
CA GLY A 108 -5.81 6.20 5.47
C GLY A 108 -5.78 5.28 6.69
N ILE A 109 -5.03 4.18 6.61
CA ILE A 109 -4.89 3.21 7.69
C ILE A 109 -3.50 3.30 8.30
N SER A 110 -3.36 2.93 9.57
CA SER A 110 -2.07 2.81 10.24
C SER A 110 -1.29 1.61 9.71
N ARG A 111 0.04 1.63 9.90
CA ARG A 111 0.92 0.49 9.61
C ARG A 111 0.47 -0.84 10.23
N ILE A 112 -0.11 -0.81 11.43
CA ILE A 112 -0.63 -2.02 12.09
C ILE A 112 -1.87 -2.54 11.35
N GLN A 113 -2.81 -1.66 11.02
CA GLN A 113 -4.00 -2.02 10.25
C GLN A 113 -3.64 -2.46 8.82
N ALA A 114 -2.63 -1.85 8.21
CA ALA A 114 -2.10 -2.27 6.91
C ALA A 114 -1.49 -3.68 6.99
N ALA A 115 -0.66 -3.95 8.02
CA ALA A 115 -0.09 -5.28 8.25
C ALA A 115 -1.16 -6.36 8.36
N GLU A 116 -2.25 -6.06 9.05
CA GLU A 116 -3.39 -6.98 9.18
C GLU A 116 -4.15 -7.13 7.86
N LEU A 117 -4.53 -6.03 7.20
CA LEU A 117 -5.34 -6.06 5.97
C LEU A 117 -4.60 -6.73 4.80
N PHE A 118 -3.29 -6.52 4.72
CA PHE A 118 -2.47 -6.96 3.60
C PHE A 118 -1.72 -8.27 3.90
N GLU A 119 -1.96 -8.92 5.04
CA GLU A 119 -1.37 -10.22 5.38
C GLU A 119 -1.66 -11.24 4.27
N ALA A 120 -0.61 -11.96 3.85
CA ALA A 120 -0.66 -12.87 2.72
C ALA A 120 -1.62 -14.04 2.94
N ARG A 121 -1.87 -14.38 4.21
CA ARG A 121 -2.71 -15.52 4.60
C ARG A 121 -4.19 -15.20 4.72
N ASN A 122 -4.61 -13.96 4.52
CA ASN A 122 -6.01 -13.58 4.64
C ASN A 122 -6.87 -14.32 3.61
N SER A 123 -7.95 -14.94 4.09
CA SER A 123 -9.07 -15.39 3.28
C SER A 123 -9.99 -14.22 2.91
N LEU A 124 -10.96 -14.45 2.02
CA LEU A 124 -11.95 -13.43 1.66
C LEU A 124 -12.80 -13.04 2.87
N ASP A 125 -13.10 -14.00 3.75
CA ASP A 125 -13.86 -13.75 4.97
C ASP A 125 -13.04 -12.95 5.99
N ASP A 126 -11.73 -13.17 6.07
CA ASP A 126 -10.83 -12.33 6.87
C ASP A 126 -10.84 -10.89 6.35
N LEU A 127 -10.74 -10.70 5.03
CA LEU A 127 -10.80 -9.36 4.42
C LEU A 127 -12.13 -8.66 4.72
N ARG A 128 -13.27 -9.36 4.60
CA ARG A 128 -14.58 -8.82 4.98
C ARG A 128 -14.61 -8.39 6.44
N HIS A 129 -14.08 -9.22 7.33
CA HIS A 129 -14.05 -8.94 8.76
C HIS A 129 -13.16 -7.73 9.08
N ILE A 130 -11.95 -7.69 8.55
CA ILE A 130 -10.99 -6.60 8.75
C ILE A 130 -11.56 -5.30 8.20
N VAL A 131 -12.05 -5.28 6.96
CA VAL A 131 -12.65 -4.08 6.34
C VAL A 131 -13.87 -3.61 7.14
N GLY A 132 -14.75 -4.52 7.56
CA GLY A 132 -15.90 -4.19 8.41
C GLY A 132 -15.51 -3.53 9.72
N ARG A 133 -14.46 -4.06 10.38
CA ARG A 133 -13.91 -3.48 11.61
C ARG A 133 -13.33 -2.08 11.38
N LEU A 134 -12.51 -1.90 10.34
CA LEU A 134 -11.91 -0.59 10.00
C LEU A 134 -12.97 0.48 9.71
N ILE A 135 -14.06 0.12 9.02
CA ILE A 135 -15.16 1.05 8.75
C ILE A 135 -15.91 1.41 10.04
N ALA A 136 -16.10 0.46 10.95
CA ALA A 136 -16.78 0.72 12.22
C ALA A 136 -15.98 1.65 13.14
N GLU A 137 -14.64 1.68 13.03
CA GLU A 137 -13.77 2.59 13.79
C GLU A 137 -14.01 4.06 13.44
N VAL A 138 -14.39 4.38 12.19
CA VAL A 138 -14.72 5.74 11.75
C VAL A 138 -16.06 6.23 12.29
N SER A 139 -16.95 5.31 12.66
CA SER A 139 -18.33 5.61 13.09
C SER A 139 -18.48 5.81 14.60
N ARG A 140 -17.38 5.74 15.36
CA ARG A 140 -17.34 5.90 16.82
C ARG A 140 -16.88 7.29 17.21
#